data_AF-A0A7J7K787-F1
#
_entry.id   AF-A0A7J7K787-F1
#
_cell.length_a   1.000
_cell.length_b   1.000
_cell.length_c   1.000
_cell.angle_alpha   90.00
_cell.angle_beta   90.00
_cell.angle_gamma   90.00
#
_symmetry.space_group_name_H-M   'P 1'
#
loop_
_entity.id
_entity.type
_entity.pdbx_description
1 polymer ?
#
loop_
_entity_poly.entity_id
_entity_poly.type
_entity_poly.pdbx_seq_one_letter_code
_entity_poly.pdbx_strand_id
1 'polypeptide(L)'
;MLLCSGVIEADVVEYQTATALINFLDFHFILQVNMPVYFPEKQPKLTFRSVYHTDSAEKPFSKSTRSYPWSPRWLPQEMIERLQSFVAEVVPNFQKISVLEGTGLKYADKSSESSEGYNKL
;
A
#
# COMPACT_ATOMS: atom_id res chain seq x y z
N MET A 1 2.30 -11.39 -10.86
CA MET A 1 3.02 -12.00 -9.72
C MET A 1 3.35 -10.88 -8.74
N LEU A 2 3.04 -11.03 -7.46
CA LEU A 2 3.51 -10.09 -6.44
C LEU A 2 4.96 -10.43 -6.11
N LEU A 3 5.84 -9.45 -6.15
CA LEU A 3 7.22 -9.60 -5.68
C LEU A 3 7.34 -8.76 -4.41
N CYS A 4 7.61 -9.43 -3.29
CA CYS A 4 8.02 -8.73 -2.08
C CYS A 4 9.43 -8.19 -2.33
N SER A 5 9.54 -6.89 -2.55
CA SER A 5 10.82 -6.24 -2.82
C SER A 5 11.67 -6.14 -1.55
N GLY A 6 11.03 -6.05 -0.38
CA GLY A 6 11.71 -6.10 0.92
C GLY A 6 10.81 -5.76 2.10
N VAL A 7 11.17 -6.26 3.27
CA VAL A 7 10.59 -5.82 4.55
C VAL A 7 11.17 -4.44 4.88
N ILE A 8 10.31 -3.48 5.21
CA ILE A 8 10.71 -2.13 5.63
C ILE A 8 10.88 -2.10 7.15
N GLU A 9 9.87 -2.59 7.87
CA GLU A 9 9.81 -2.54 9.32
C GLU A 9 8.94 -3.68 9.84
N ALA A 10 9.29 -4.23 10.98
CA ALA A 10 8.45 -5.16 11.72
C ALA A 10 8.62 -4.92 13.22
N ASP A 11 7.51 -5.00 13.93
CA ASP A 11 7.52 -5.08 15.38
C ASP A 11 8.00 -6.47 15.82
N VAL A 12 9.18 -6.51 16.44
CA VAL A 12 9.81 -7.75 16.91
C VAL A 12 9.54 -8.03 18.39
N VAL A 13 8.82 -7.14 19.07
CA VAL A 13 8.49 -7.28 20.49
C VAL A 13 7.09 -7.86 20.63
N GLU A 14 6.09 -7.19 20.04
CA GLU A 14 4.68 -7.58 20.17
C GLU A 14 4.11 -8.22 18.89
N TYR A 15 4.88 -8.20 17.80
CA TYR A 15 4.48 -8.74 16.49
C TYR A 15 3.15 -8.16 15.97
N GLN A 16 2.83 -6.92 16.34
CA GLN A 16 1.55 -6.30 15.99
C GLN A 16 1.55 -5.61 14.63
N THR A 17 2.72 -5.24 14.12
CA THR A 17 2.85 -4.52 12.86
C THR A 17 3.96 -5.10 12.00
N ALA A 18 3.70 -5.17 10.70
CA ALA A 18 4.70 -5.46 9.69
C ALA A 18 4.45 -4.61 8.45
N THR A 19 5.50 -4.04 7.89
CA THR A 19 5.46 -3.16 6.73
C THR A 19 6.44 -3.65 5.68
N ALA A 20 6.00 -3.80 4.45
CA ALA A 20 6.82 -4.25 3.33
C ALA A 20 6.61 -3.38 2.10
N LEU A 21 7.68 -3.25 1.29
CA LEU A 21 7.61 -2.71 -0.05
C LEU A 21 7.28 -3.85 -1.01
N ILE A 22 6.19 -3.70 -1.75
CA ILE A 22 5.72 -4.70 -2.71
C ILE A 22 5.77 -4.10 -4.12
N ASN A 23 6.28 -4.88 -5.07
CA ASN A 23 6.20 -4.57 -6.50
C ASN A 23 5.13 -5.44 -7.16
N PHE A 24 4.24 -4.78 -7.91
CA PHE A 24 3.29 -5.41 -8.81
C PHE A 24 3.35 -4.75 -10.19
N LEU A 25 3.85 -5.47 -11.21
CA LEU A 25 3.91 -4.96 -12.60
C LEU A 25 4.50 -3.53 -12.69
N ASP A 26 5.67 -3.34 -12.08
CA ASP A 26 6.41 -2.07 -11.99
C ASP A 26 5.76 -0.97 -11.14
N PHE A 27 4.63 -1.26 -10.49
CA PHE A 27 4.04 -0.40 -9.49
C PHE A 27 4.49 -0.79 -8.09
N HIS A 28 5.29 0.07 -7.45
CA HIS A 28 5.67 -0.11 -6.06
C HIS A 28 4.63 0.50 -5.12
N PHE A 29 4.31 -0.22 -4.05
CA PHE A 29 3.47 0.28 -2.98
C PHE A 29 3.90 -0.31 -1.64
N ILE A 30 3.56 0.39 -0.57
CA ILE A 30 3.79 -0.08 0.79
C ILE A 30 2.54 -0.83 1.25
N LEU A 31 2.73 -2.07 1.71
CA LEU A 31 1.72 -2.85 2.41
C LEU A 31 2.06 -2.88 3.90
N GLN A 32 1.17 -2.33 4.72
CA GLN A 32 1.24 -2.44 6.17
C GLN A 32 0.17 -3.40 6.67
N VAL A 33 0.60 -4.44 7.38
CA VAL A 33 -0.23 -5.43 8.06
C VAL A 33 -0.28 -5.07 9.54
N ASN A 34 -1.48 -4.92 10.09
CA ASN A 34 -1.69 -4.66 11.51
C ASN A 34 -2.45 -5.83 12.12
N MET A 35 -1.79 -6.58 12.98
CA MET A 35 -2.33 -7.71 13.71
C MET A 35 -3.14 -7.20 14.90
N PRO A 36 -4.39 -7.66 15.09
CA PRO A 36 -5.15 -7.33 16.28
C PRO A 36 -4.64 -8.14 17.48
N VAL A 37 -4.84 -7.62 18.70
CA VAL A 37 -4.54 -8.31 19.97
C VAL A 37 -5.22 -9.70 20.06
N TYR A 38 -6.41 -9.84 19.48
CA TYR A 38 -7.17 -11.09 19.44
C TYR A 38 -6.95 -11.88 18.14
N PHE A 39 -5.76 -11.81 17.55
CA PHE A 39 -5.42 -12.66 16.41
C PHE A 39 -5.31 -14.13 16.87
N PRO A 40 -5.82 -15.12 16.09
CA PRO A 40 -6.42 -15.01 14.76
C PRO A 40 -7.94 -14.83 14.74
N GLU A 41 -8.62 -14.74 15.89
CA GLU A 41 -10.10 -14.56 15.96
C GLU A 41 -10.57 -13.35 15.15
N LYS A 42 -9.78 -12.26 15.18
CA LYS A 42 -9.94 -11.11 14.30
C LYS A 42 -8.88 -11.12 13.21
N GLN A 43 -9.31 -10.86 11.97
CA GLN A 43 -8.39 -10.77 10.84
C GLN A 43 -7.50 -9.52 10.92
N PRO A 44 -6.28 -9.57 10.37
CA PRO A 44 -5.40 -8.40 10.25
C PRO A 44 -6.04 -7.24 9.45
N LYS A 45 -5.65 -6.00 9.75
CA LYS A 45 -5.98 -4.85 8.89
C LYS A 45 -4.85 -4.64 7.89
N LEU A 46 -5.20 -4.59 6.61
CA LEU A 46 -4.28 -4.23 5.55
C LEU A 46 -4.41 -2.75 5.23
N THR A 47 -3.28 -2.09 5.05
CA THR A 47 -3.21 -0.72 4.53
C THR A 47 -2.27 -0.69 3.34
N PHE A 48 -2.82 -0.33 2.19
CA PHE A 48 -2.11 -0.11 0.94
C PHE A 48 -1.77 1.37 0.86
N ARG A 49 -0.51 1.72 0.59
CA ARG A 49 -0.05 3.11 0.49
C ARG A 49 0.77 3.29 -0.77
N SER A 50 0.37 4.26 -1.59
CA SER A 50 1.13 4.67 -2.77
C SER A 50 2.40 5.39 -2.34
N VAL A 51 3.50 5.14 -3.04
CA VAL A 51 4.75 5.92 -2.88
C VAL A 51 4.85 7.08 -3.89
N TYR A 52 3.87 7.21 -4.78
CA TYR A 52 3.87 8.19 -5.89
C TYR A 52 2.78 9.25 -5.77
N HIS A 53 1.68 8.93 -5.07
CA HIS A 53 0.46 9.73 -5.08
C HIS A 53 0.11 10.19 -3.67
N THR A 54 -0.41 11.40 -3.55
CA THR A 54 -0.91 11.98 -2.31
C THR A 54 -2.43 12.19 -2.35
N ASP A 55 -3.08 12.21 -1.19
CA ASP A 55 -4.48 12.58 -1.05
C ASP A 55 -4.67 14.12 -1.04
N SER A 56 -5.90 14.59 -0.83
CA SER A 56 -6.22 16.01 -0.76
C SER A 56 -5.61 16.74 0.45
N ALA A 57 -5.08 16.00 1.42
CA ALA A 57 -4.38 16.53 2.59
C ALA A 57 -2.86 16.40 2.45
N GLU A 58 -2.36 16.18 1.22
CA GLU A 58 -0.95 16.03 0.88
C GLU A 58 -0.25 14.86 1.60
N LYS A 59 -1.02 13.89 2.10
CA LYS A 59 -0.48 12.66 2.70
C LYS A 59 -0.38 11.56 1.66
N PRO A 60 0.52 10.57 1.81
CA PRO A 60 0.57 9.43 0.90
C PRO A 60 -0.80 8.76 0.74
N PHE A 61 -1.28 8.68 -0.50
CA PHE A 61 -2.58 8.12 -0.82
C PHE A 61 -2.66 6.69 -0.29
N SER A 62 -3.65 6.43 0.56
CA SER A 62 -3.76 5.17 1.28
C SER A 62 -5.19 4.65 1.27
N LYS A 63 -5.35 3.32 1.20
CA LYS A 63 -6.63 2.64 1.43
C LYS A 63 -6.42 1.50 2.40
N SER A 64 -7.35 1.33 3.33
CA SER A 64 -7.31 0.25 4.32
C SER A 64 -8.50 -0.67 4.18
N THR A 65 -8.30 -1.96 4.47
CA THR A 65 -9.39 -2.94 4.43
C THR A 65 -9.22 -4.06 5.46
N ARG A 66 -10.36 -4.54 5.94
CA ARG A 66 -10.56 -5.84 6.62
C ARG A 66 -11.62 -6.66 5.89
N SER A 67 -11.97 -6.28 4.66
CA SER A 67 -12.99 -6.93 3.85
C SER A 67 -12.31 -7.88 2.88
N TYR A 68 -11.86 -9.01 3.43
CA TYR A 68 -11.29 -10.12 2.67
C TYR A 68 -11.61 -11.44 3.39
N PRO A 69 -11.65 -12.58 2.68
CA PRO A 69 -11.95 -13.87 3.29
C PRO A 69 -11.00 -14.17 4.45
N TRP A 70 -11.56 -14.58 5.59
CA TRP A 70 -10.79 -14.94 6.76
C TRP A 70 -11.43 -16.12 7.50
N SER A 71 -10.61 -17.03 8.02
CA SER A 71 -11.03 -17.97 9.04
C SER A 71 -9.95 -18.06 10.12
N PRO A 72 -10.31 -17.92 11.41
CA PRO A 72 -9.37 -18.15 12.51
C PRO A 72 -8.89 -19.60 12.59
N ARG A 73 -9.55 -20.51 11.86
CA ARG A 73 -9.23 -21.95 11.81
C ARG A 73 -8.22 -22.31 10.72
N TRP A 74 -7.86 -21.37 9.84
CA TRP A 74 -6.85 -21.65 8.82
C TRP A 74 -5.48 -21.81 9.45
N LEU A 75 -4.66 -22.67 8.84
CA LEU A 75 -3.26 -22.76 9.21
C LEU A 75 -2.52 -21.48 8.79
N PRO A 76 -1.41 -21.11 9.47
CA PRO A 76 -0.67 -19.89 9.14
C PRO A 76 -0.27 -19.81 7.65
N GLN A 77 0.15 -20.92 7.04
CA GLN A 77 0.51 -20.95 5.63
C GLN A 77 -0.69 -20.63 4.71
N GLU A 78 -1.86 -21.24 4.97
CA GLU A 78 -3.10 -20.95 4.23
C GLU A 78 -3.52 -19.48 4.37
N MET A 79 -3.36 -18.89 5.56
CA MET A 79 -3.62 -17.47 5.79
C MET A 79 -2.74 -16.59 4.90
N ILE A 80 -1.44 -16.91 4.79
CA ILE A 80 -0.49 -16.16 3.96
C ILE A 80 -0.81 -16.33 2.47
N GLU A 81 -1.06 -17.55 1.99
CA GLU A 81 -1.37 -17.82 0.57
C GLU A 81 -2.64 -17.10 0.11
N ARG A 82 -3.69 -17.11 0.96
CA ARG A 82 -4.92 -16.36 0.69
C ARG A 82 -4.71 -14.86 0.75
N LEU A 83 -3.90 -14.37 1.69
CA LEU A 83 -3.59 -12.95 1.79
C LEU A 83 -2.84 -12.46 0.55
N GLN A 84 -1.85 -13.22 0.09
CA GLN A 84 -1.12 -12.94 -1.15
C GLN A 84 -2.06 -12.91 -2.36
N SER A 85 -2.97 -13.89 -2.46
CA SER A 85 -3.97 -13.95 -3.52
C SER A 85 -4.88 -12.72 -3.51
N PHE A 86 -5.39 -12.33 -2.34
CA PHE A 86 -6.22 -11.14 -2.17
C PHE A 86 -5.48 -9.85 -2.54
N VAL A 87 -4.23 -9.68 -2.08
CA VAL A 87 -3.41 -8.51 -2.42
C VAL A 87 -3.21 -8.43 -3.94
N ALA A 88 -2.97 -9.56 -4.61
CA ALA A 88 -2.76 -9.61 -6.05
C ALA A 88 -4.03 -9.25 -6.84
N GLU A 89 -5.20 -9.60 -6.31
CA GLU A 89 -6.51 -9.25 -6.89
C GLU A 89 -6.83 -7.76 -6.73
N VAL A 90 -6.50 -7.17 -5.58
CA VAL A 90 -6.90 -5.80 -5.23
C VAL A 90 -5.94 -4.73 -5.77
N VAL A 91 -4.64 -5.05 -5.89
CA VAL A 91 -3.61 -4.07 -6.27
C VAL A 91 -3.86 -3.36 -7.60
N PRO A 92 -4.38 -3.98 -8.69
CA PRO A 92 -4.63 -3.25 -9.93
C PRO A 92 -5.68 -2.14 -9.75
N ASN A 93 -6.72 -2.42 -8.97
CA ASN A 93 -7.74 -1.42 -8.66
C ASN A 93 -7.21 -0.34 -7.72
N PHE A 94 -6.41 -0.71 -6.71
CA PHE A 94 -5.73 0.26 -5.86
C PHE A 94 -4.84 1.21 -6.66
N GLN A 95 -4.03 0.69 -7.59
CA GLN A 95 -3.20 1.51 -8.49
C GLN A 95 -4.06 2.48 -9.28
N LYS A 96 -5.10 1.98 -9.98
CA LYS A 96 -6.01 2.81 -10.78
C LYS A 96 -6.62 3.95 -9.96
N ILE A 97 -7.16 3.63 -8.78
CA ILE A 97 -7.77 4.63 -7.90
C ILE A 97 -6.72 5.61 -7.38
N SER A 98 -5.51 5.15 -7.06
CA SER A 98 -4.44 6.05 -6.59
C SER A 98 -4.01 7.08 -7.64
N VAL A 99 -4.10 6.73 -8.92
CA VAL A 99 -3.82 7.67 -10.04
C VAL A 99 -4.98 8.64 -10.24
N LEU A 100 -6.23 8.16 -10.14
CA LEU A 100 -7.43 8.97 -10.38
C LEU A 100 -7.74 9.94 -9.23
N GLU A 101 -7.66 9.45 -8.00
CA GLU A 101 -7.97 10.21 -6.79
C GLU A 101 -6.74 10.91 -6.21
N GLY A 102 -5.54 10.42 -6.52
CA GLY A 102 -4.30 10.98 -6.03
C GLY A 102 -3.89 12.24 -6.78
N THR A 103 -3.44 13.25 -6.06
CA THR A 103 -3.11 14.57 -6.64
C THR A 103 -1.72 14.63 -7.26
N GLY A 104 -0.90 13.59 -7.13
CA GLY A 104 0.53 13.57 -7.50
C GLY A 104 0.85 13.95 -8.96
N LEU A 105 -0.02 13.60 -9.93
CA LEU A 105 0.17 13.98 -11.33
C LEU A 105 -0.18 15.44 -11.63
N LYS A 106 -1.01 16.09 -10.80
CA LYS A 106 -1.37 17.51 -10.99
C LYS A 106 -0.24 18.48 -10.63
N TYR A 107 0.77 18.02 -9.89
CA TYR A 107 1.91 18.84 -9.48
C TYR A 107 3.16 18.63 -10.36
N ALA A 108 3.28 17.48 -11.04
CA ALA A 108 4.39 17.22 -11.96
C ALA A 108 4.37 18.15 -13.19
N ASP A 109 3.19 18.53 -13.68
CA ASP A 109 3.06 19.47 -14.79
C ASP A 109 3.38 20.93 -14.39
N LYS A 110 3.24 21.30 -13.11
CA LYS A 110 3.51 22.67 -12.64
C LYS A 110 4.98 22.96 -12.37
N SER A 111 5.79 21.95 -12.05
CA SER A 111 7.23 22.14 -11.84
C SER A 111 8.00 22.34 -13.15
N SER A 112 7.47 21.91 -14.29
CA SER A 112 8.01 22.22 -15.63
C SER A 112 7.74 23.66 -16.10
N GLU A 113 6.66 24.31 -15.64
CA GLU A 113 6.35 25.71 -16.03
C GLU A 113 7.10 26.76 -15.19
N SER A 114 7.70 26.36 -14.06
CA SER A 114 8.36 27.29 -13.12
C SER A 114 9.80 27.64 -13.51
N SER A 115 10.37 27.01 -14.54
CA SER A 115 11.78 27.18 -14.95
C SER A 115 12.00 28.08 -16.18
N GLU A 116 10.94 28.54 -16.86
CA GLU A 116 11.06 29.49 -18.00
C GLU A 116 11.16 30.97 -17.57
N GLY A 117 11.00 31.29 -16.28
CA GLY A 117 10.97 32.66 -15.77
C GLY A 117 12.32 33.32 -15.43
N TYR A 118 13.43 32.57 -15.44
CA TYR A 118 14.74 33.07 -14.97
C TYR A 118 15.79 33.29 -16.07
N ASN A 119 15.37 33.41 -17.33
CA ASN A 119 16.24 33.79 -18.45
C ASN A 119 15.66 35.00 -19.21
N LYS A 120 15.60 36.16 -18.56
CA LYS A 120 15.56 37.45 -19.26
C LYS A 120 16.11 38.56 -18.35
N LEU A 121 17.37 38.89 -18.64
CA LEU A 121 18.13 40.13 -18.37
C LEU A 121 18.42 40.48 -16.90
#